data_AF-A0A9D7RVX3-F1
#
_entry.id   AF-A0A9D7RVX3-F1
#
_cell.length_a   1.000
_cell.length_b   1.000
_cell.length_c   1.000
_cell.angle_alpha   90.00
_cell.angle_beta   90.00
_cell.angle_gamma   90.00
#
_symmetry.space_group_name_H-M   'P 1'
#
loop_
_entity.id
_entity.type
_entity.pdbx_description
1 polymer ?
#
loop_
_entity_poly.entity_id
_entity_poly.type
_entity_poly.pdbx_seq_one_letter_code
_entity_poly.pdbx_strand_id
1 'polypeptide(L)'
;MDVDFLLTETGEVGLLSSENLFKKVAGILFDHENGRMTLEYTDMDYLDLNIPVEPEFFGTLDLALFIHVGAVKNNFISQAYQVPLMFLNDPYRVEIFKHVRTPPKPLESYFYFISHCVLGQPVHRLDAGDEDTLGCILGDTLPSELKFAPHLERRKAIESRPEFAYTPNAPTMGLGGGAVSHPSERMKIIREARKRPEDGDKDGTDEGRKD
;
A
#
# COMPACT_ATOMS: atom_id res chain seq x y z
N MET A 1 -13.61 -1.23 -20.58
CA MET A 1 -12.91 -0.38 -19.62
C MET A 1 -12.32 0.81 -20.31
N ASP A 2 -12.64 1.99 -19.83
CA ASP A 2 -11.99 3.25 -20.19
C ASP A 2 -11.18 3.76 -18.99
N VAL A 3 -10.04 4.41 -19.26
CA VAL A 3 -9.12 4.95 -18.26
C VAL A 3 -8.72 6.37 -18.60
N ASP A 4 -8.79 7.26 -17.61
CA ASP A 4 -8.31 8.63 -17.67
C ASP A 4 -7.10 8.81 -16.75
N PHE A 5 -6.14 9.58 -17.23
CA PHE A 5 -5.07 10.16 -16.43
C PHE A 5 -5.56 11.48 -15.83
N LEU A 6 -5.37 11.65 -14.52
CA LEU A 6 -5.78 12.83 -13.78
C LEU A 6 -4.59 13.47 -13.08
N LEU A 7 -4.65 14.80 -12.95
CA LEU A 7 -3.60 15.63 -12.35
C LEU A 7 -4.20 16.66 -11.39
N THR A 8 -3.53 16.88 -10.26
CA THR A 8 -3.80 18.02 -9.36
C THR A 8 -2.91 19.22 -9.69
N GLU A 9 -3.29 20.42 -9.22
CA GLU A 9 -2.43 21.62 -9.32
C GLU A 9 -1.10 21.46 -8.56
N THR A 10 -1.07 20.59 -7.55
CA THR A 10 0.11 20.32 -6.73
C THR A 10 1.05 19.27 -7.33
N GLY A 11 0.70 18.72 -8.50
CA GLY A 11 1.52 17.73 -9.21
C GLY A 11 1.32 16.28 -8.77
N GLU A 12 0.24 15.97 -8.05
CA GLU A 12 -0.16 14.58 -7.82
C GLU A 12 -0.82 14.01 -9.08
N VAL A 13 -0.56 12.74 -9.36
CA VAL A 13 -1.01 12.04 -10.56
C VAL A 13 -1.77 10.78 -10.24
N GLY A 14 -2.72 10.42 -11.09
CA GLY A 14 -3.48 9.19 -10.93
C GLY A 14 -4.16 8.70 -12.20
N LEU A 15 -4.60 7.46 -12.15
CA LEU A 15 -5.49 6.85 -13.12
C LEU A 15 -6.88 6.64 -12.49
N LEU A 16 -7.90 6.96 -13.28
CA LEU A 16 -9.30 6.71 -12.97
C LEU A 16 -9.89 5.79 -14.02
N SER A 17 -10.40 4.64 -13.59
CA SER A 17 -11.09 3.70 -14.45
C SER A 17 -12.61 3.82 -14.31
N SER A 18 -13.33 3.63 -15.43
CA SER A 18 -14.80 3.56 -15.51
C SER A 18 -15.40 2.28 -14.91
N GLU A 19 -14.56 1.29 -14.63
CA GLU A 19 -14.95 0.05 -13.96
C GLU A 19 -13.82 -0.48 -13.08
N ASN A 20 -14.14 -1.44 -12.20
CA ASN A 20 -13.12 -2.07 -11.38
C ASN A 20 -12.11 -2.80 -12.25
N LEU A 21 -10.83 -2.56 -11.98
CA LEU A 21 -9.75 -3.38 -12.51
C LEU A 21 -9.92 -4.80 -11.97
N PHE A 22 -10.02 -5.77 -12.89
CA PHE A 22 -10.22 -7.19 -12.56
C PHE A 22 -9.08 -7.75 -11.71
N LYS A 23 -7.87 -7.21 -11.89
CA LYS A 23 -6.65 -7.60 -11.21
C LYS A 23 -6.03 -6.39 -10.53
N LYS A 24 -5.33 -6.63 -9.42
CA LYS A 24 -4.64 -5.55 -8.71
C LYS A 24 -3.41 -5.14 -9.52
N VAL A 25 -3.29 -3.84 -9.79
CA VAL A 25 -2.09 -3.27 -10.40
C VAL A 25 -0.95 -3.32 -9.37
N ALA A 26 0.17 -3.88 -9.78
CA ALA A 26 1.41 -3.97 -9.02
C ALA A 26 2.29 -2.72 -9.25
N GLY A 27 2.26 -2.17 -10.46
CA GLY A 27 3.03 -0.99 -10.86
C GLY A 27 2.56 -0.45 -12.20
N ILE A 28 2.98 0.76 -12.54
CA ILE A 28 2.75 1.35 -13.86
C ILE A 28 4.10 1.66 -14.49
N LEU A 29 4.28 1.20 -15.73
CA LEU A 29 5.42 1.54 -16.56
C LEU A 29 5.05 2.75 -17.42
N PHE A 30 5.96 3.70 -17.52
CA PHE A 30 5.84 4.85 -18.41
C PHE A 30 7.01 4.91 -19.38
N ASP A 31 6.68 5.08 -20.65
CA ASP A 31 7.63 5.24 -21.75
C ASP A 31 7.63 6.70 -22.22
N HIS A 32 8.70 7.42 -21.91
CA HIS A 32 8.92 8.80 -22.36
C HIS A 32 9.03 8.95 -23.88
N GLU A 33 9.44 7.91 -24.61
CA GLU A 33 9.67 8.04 -26.05
C GLU A 33 8.36 8.23 -26.82
N ASN A 34 7.30 7.59 -26.37
CA ASN A 34 6.00 7.56 -27.05
C ASN A 34 4.83 7.97 -26.14
N GLY A 35 5.08 8.34 -24.88
CA GLY A 35 4.08 8.74 -23.90
C GLY A 35 3.16 7.61 -23.44
N ARG A 36 3.52 6.34 -23.67
CA ARG A 36 2.67 5.20 -23.34
C ARG A 36 2.78 4.81 -21.88
N MET A 37 1.67 4.38 -21.32
CA MET A 37 1.61 3.76 -20.00
C MET A 37 1.18 2.30 -20.11
N THR A 38 1.75 1.46 -19.27
CA THR A 38 1.41 0.04 -19.15
C THR A 38 1.11 -0.28 -17.69
N LEU A 39 -0.03 -0.92 -17.44
CA LEU A 39 -0.44 -1.38 -16.11
C LEU A 39 0.08 -2.81 -15.93
N GLU A 40 1.01 -3.01 -15.01
CA GLU A 40 1.52 -4.33 -14.64
C GLU A 40 0.65 -4.90 -13.51
N TYR A 41 0.06 -6.08 -13.71
CA TYR A 41 -0.75 -6.75 -12.70
C TYR A 41 0.07 -7.68 -11.82
N THR A 42 -0.43 -7.96 -10.62
CA THR A 42 0.26 -8.83 -9.65
C THR A 42 0.49 -10.28 -10.11
N ASP A 43 -0.19 -10.72 -11.16
CA ASP A 43 -0.09 -12.06 -11.74
C ASP A 43 0.76 -12.10 -13.03
N MET A 44 1.56 -11.06 -13.27
CA MET A 44 2.43 -10.90 -14.46
C MET A 44 1.69 -10.73 -15.79
N ASP A 45 0.38 -10.47 -15.72
CA ASP A 45 -0.37 -9.97 -16.86
C ASP A 45 -0.24 -8.45 -16.95
N TYR A 46 -0.57 -7.87 -18.09
CA TYR A 46 -0.44 -6.42 -18.28
C TYR A 46 -1.56 -5.84 -19.17
N LEU A 47 -1.71 -4.52 -19.10
CA LEU A 47 -2.59 -3.76 -19.99
C LEU A 47 -1.87 -2.53 -20.53
N ASP A 48 -1.74 -2.46 -21.85
CA ASP A 48 -1.26 -1.26 -22.54
C ASP A 48 -2.37 -0.23 -22.68
N LEU A 49 -2.10 1.00 -22.25
CA LEU A 49 -2.99 2.14 -22.42
C LEU A 49 -2.86 2.67 -23.87
N ASN A 50 -3.98 2.70 -24.58
CA ASN A 50 -3.99 2.87 -26.04
C ASN A 50 -4.04 4.33 -26.51
N ILE A 51 -3.95 5.30 -25.59
CA ILE A 51 -3.77 6.72 -25.89
C ILE A 51 -2.54 7.23 -25.10
N PRO A 52 -1.58 7.90 -25.77
CA PRO A 52 -0.39 8.41 -25.10
C PRO A 52 -0.72 9.63 -24.23
N VAL A 53 -0.02 9.77 -23.12
CA VAL A 53 -0.06 10.99 -22.29
C VAL A 53 0.57 12.15 -23.07
N GLU A 54 0.00 13.34 -22.93
CA GLU A 54 0.56 14.52 -23.59
C GLU A 54 1.93 14.92 -23.02
N PRO A 55 2.89 15.33 -23.88
CA PRO A 55 4.26 15.67 -23.45
C PRO A 55 4.34 16.73 -22.36
N GLU A 56 3.37 17.64 -22.28
CA GLU A 56 3.32 18.68 -21.26
C GLU A 56 3.21 18.12 -19.82
N PHE A 57 2.69 16.90 -19.65
CA PHE A 57 2.58 16.26 -18.33
C PHE A 57 3.81 15.45 -17.92
N PHE A 58 4.80 15.28 -18.81
CA PHE A 58 5.96 14.41 -18.56
C PHE A 58 6.81 14.93 -17.39
N GLY A 59 6.96 16.25 -17.28
CA GLY A 59 7.69 16.87 -16.18
C GLY A 59 7.06 16.60 -14.81
N THR A 60 5.73 16.49 -14.74
CA THR A 60 5.04 16.11 -13.50
C THR A 60 5.18 14.63 -13.22
N LEU A 61 5.03 13.78 -14.25
CA LEU A 61 5.25 12.34 -14.13
C LEU A 61 6.68 12.01 -13.66
N ASP A 62 7.69 12.75 -14.13
CA ASP A 62 9.09 12.59 -13.71
C ASP A 62 9.31 12.76 -12.21
N LEU A 63 8.45 13.52 -11.53
CA LEU A 63 8.51 13.76 -10.09
C LEU A 63 7.66 12.78 -9.29
N ALA A 64 6.80 12.01 -9.96
CA ALA A 64 5.88 11.08 -9.31
C ALA A 64 6.56 9.72 -9.03
N LEU A 65 6.61 9.36 -7.75
CA LEU A 65 7.10 8.05 -7.30
C LEU A 65 6.00 7.00 -7.24
N PHE A 66 4.81 7.47 -6.90
CA PHE A 66 3.60 6.69 -6.84
C PHE A 66 2.53 7.40 -7.65
N ILE A 67 1.69 6.60 -8.28
CA ILE A 67 0.51 7.07 -8.98
C ILE A 67 -0.72 6.51 -8.28
N HIS A 68 -1.73 7.35 -8.13
CA HIS A 68 -3.02 6.93 -7.61
C HIS A 68 -3.72 6.03 -8.63
N VAL A 69 -4.36 4.97 -8.16
CA VAL A 69 -5.19 4.11 -9.01
C VAL A 69 -6.54 3.98 -8.35
N GLY A 70 -7.58 4.34 -9.08
CA GLY A 70 -8.94 4.09 -8.62
C GLY A 70 -9.91 3.78 -9.75
N ALA A 71 -11.09 3.37 -9.33
CA ALA A 71 -12.20 3.05 -10.22
C ALA A 71 -13.47 3.69 -9.70
N VAL A 72 -14.30 4.16 -10.61
CA VAL A 72 -15.65 4.64 -10.31
C VAL A 72 -16.65 3.63 -10.84
N LYS A 73 -17.65 3.32 -10.03
CA LYS A 73 -18.79 2.49 -10.43
C LYS A 73 -20.05 3.05 -9.80
N ASN A 74 -21.06 3.34 -10.62
CA ASN A 74 -22.32 3.94 -10.19
C ASN A 74 -22.12 5.23 -9.36
N ASN A 75 -21.21 6.11 -9.81
CA ASN A 75 -20.82 7.36 -9.13
C ASN A 75 -20.16 7.19 -7.74
N PHE A 76 -19.71 5.98 -7.41
CA PHE A 76 -18.91 5.72 -6.21
C PHE A 76 -17.50 5.29 -6.57
N ILE A 77 -16.52 5.75 -5.79
CA ILE A 77 -15.16 5.21 -5.83
C ILE A 77 -15.22 3.79 -5.29
N SER A 78 -15.01 2.80 -6.15
CA SER A 78 -15.13 1.37 -5.85
C SER A 78 -13.78 0.68 -5.62
N GLN A 79 -12.70 1.27 -6.11
CA GLN A 79 -11.30 0.93 -5.83
C GLN A 79 -10.49 2.20 -5.65
N ALA A 80 -9.52 2.18 -4.72
CA ALA A 80 -8.57 3.26 -4.49
C ALA A 80 -7.32 2.73 -3.80
N TYR A 81 -6.16 2.97 -4.40
CA TYR A 81 -4.85 2.62 -3.86
C TYR A 81 -3.75 3.40 -4.62
N GLN A 82 -2.49 3.17 -4.27
CA GLN A 82 -1.33 3.72 -4.95
C GLN A 82 -0.40 2.59 -5.39
N VAL A 83 0.27 2.78 -6.53
CA VAL A 83 1.25 1.85 -7.08
C VAL A 83 2.50 2.63 -7.50
N PRO A 84 3.69 2.01 -7.52
CA PRO A 84 4.89 2.66 -8.03
C PRO A 84 4.74 3.01 -9.50
N LEU A 85 5.25 4.19 -9.87
CA LEU A 85 5.50 4.58 -11.25
C LEU A 85 6.96 4.27 -11.59
N MET A 86 7.18 3.57 -12.69
CA MET A 86 8.49 3.15 -13.16
C MET A 86 8.69 3.61 -14.61
N PHE A 87 9.93 3.88 -14.99
CA PHE A 87 10.25 4.41 -16.31
C PHE A 87 11.00 3.35 -17.11
N LEU A 88 10.50 3.03 -18.32
CA LEU A 88 11.17 2.05 -19.20
C LEU A 88 12.55 2.54 -19.64
N ASN A 89 12.69 3.86 -19.82
CA ASN A 89 13.90 4.47 -20.35
C ASN A 89 14.95 4.77 -19.27
N ASP A 90 14.59 4.64 -17.98
CA ASP A 90 15.51 4.81 -16.87
C ASP A 90 15.17 3.84 -15.72
N PRO A 91 15.68 2.60 -15.77
CA PRO A 91 15.46 1.61 -14.71
C PRO A 91 16.17 1.98 -13.40
N TYR A 92 17.12 2.92 -13.42
CA TYR A 92 17.87 3.36 -12.25
C TYR A 92 17.20 4.52 -11.53
N ARG A 93 16.22 5.19 -12.13
CA ARG A 93 15.45 6.23 -11.45
C ARG A 93 14.75 5.69 -10.21
N VAL A 94 14.19 4.48 -10.28
CA VAL A 94 13.58 3.77 -9.13
C VAL A 94 14.64 3.46 -8.07
N GLU A 95 15.91 3.30 -8.46
CA GLU A 95 17.01 3.08 -7.54
C GLU A 95 17.30 4.27 -6.62
N ILE A 96 17.03 5.49 -7.08
CA ILE A 96 17.13 6.72 -6.28
C ILE A 96 16.08 6.72 -5.15
N PHE A 97 14.98 5.99 -5.35
CA PHE A 97 13.82 6.00 -4.47
C PHE A 97 13.60 4.68 -3.71
N LYS A 98 14.61 3.78 -3.63
CA LYS A 98 14.55 2.48 -2.92
C LYS A 98 14.06 2.56 -1.47
N HIS A 99 14.20 3.71 -0.83
CA HIS A 99 13.81 3.94 0.56
C HIS A 99 12.45 4.63 0.72
N VAL A 100 11.82 5.02 -0.40
CA VAL A 100 10.53 5.70 -0.37
C VAL A 100 9.46 4.65 -0.09
N ARG A 101 8.78 4.83 1.04
CA ARG A 101 7.67 3.97 1.45
C ARG A 101 6.40 4.48 0.77
N THR A 102 5.51 3.55 0.43
CA THR A 102 4.14 3.90 0.05
C THR A 102 3.54 4.81 1.12
N PRO A 103 2.91 5.94 0.75
CA PRO A 103 2.30 6.84 1.70
C PRO A 103 1.37 6.09 2.67
N PRO A 104 1.43 6.39 3.98
CA PRO A 104 0.46 5.84 4.92
C PRO A 104 -0.93 6.38 4.56
N LYS A 105 -1.98 5.58 4.83
CA LYS A 105 -3.39 5.95 4.61
C LYS A 105 -3.76 6.19 3.14
N PRO A 106 -3.65 5.16 2.28
CA PRO A 106 -3.88 5.30 0.84
C PRO A 106 -5.28 5.80 0.48
N LEU A 107 -6.32 5.54 1.30
CA LEU A 107 -7.67 6.01 1.01
C LEU A 107 -7.86 7.49 1.36
N GLU A 108 -7.20 7.98 2.41
CA GLU A 108 -7.19 9.42 2.70
C GLU A 108 -6.45 10.19 1.61
N SER A 109 -5.26 9.70 1.24
CA SER A 109 -4.45 10.29 0.18
C SER A 109 -5.18 10.26 -1.16
N TYR A 110 -5.81 9.14 -1.54
CA TYR A 110 -6.62 9.07 -2.76
C TYR A 110 -7.81 10.02 -2.74
N PHE A 111 -8.49 10.17 -1.59
CA PHE A 111 -9.62 11.08 -1.48
C PHE A 111 -9.20 12.54 -1.65
N TYR A 112 -8.06 12.92 -1.06
CA TYR A 112 -7.46 14.22 -1.28
C TYR A 112 -7.13 14.42 -2.76
N PHE A 113 -6.41 13.47 -3.36
CA PHE A 113 -6.03 13.50 -4.77
C PHE A 113 -7.24 13.74 -5.69
N ILE A 114 -8.27 12.88 -5.60
CA ILE A 114 -9.41 12.94 -6.51
C ILE A 114 -10.21 14.23 -6.33
N SER A 115 -10.32 14.76 -5.10
CA SER A 115 -11.06 16.01 -4.85
C SER A 115 -10.34 17.27 -5.32
N HIS A 116 -9.04 17.19 -5.64
CA HIS A 116 -8.21 18.31 -6.11
C HIS A 116 -7.72 18.12 -7.56
N CYS A 117 -8.24 17.13 -8.28
CA CYS A 117 -7.97 16.97 -9.70
C CYS A 117 -8.56 18.14 -10.48
N VAL A 118 -7.73 18.77 -11.31
CA VAL A 118 -8.10 19.93 -12.14
C VAL A 118 -8.02 19.65 -13.63
N LEU A 119 -7.31 18.58 -14.01
CA LEU A 119 -7.13 18.16 -15.39
C LEU A 119 -7.36 16.65 -15.50
N GLY A 120 -7.90 16.24 -16.65
CA GLY A 120 -8.10 14.84 -17.01
C GLY A 120 -7.86 14.62 -18.49
N GLN A 121 -7.12 13.56 -18.83
CA GLN A 121 -6.80 13.15 -20.19
C GLN A 121 -7.16 11.67 -20.40
N PRO A 122 -7.89 11.32 -21.48
CA PRO A 122 -8.05 9.93 -21.89
C PRO A 122 -6.70 9.26 -22.13
N VAL A 123 -6.45 8.11 -21.50
CA VAL A 123 -5.26 7.26 -21.75
C VAL A 123 -5.62 5.87 -22.24
N HIS A 124 -6.85 5.42 -22.02
CA HIS A 124 -7.34 4.20 -22.64
C HIS A 124 -8.84 4.28 -22.94
N ARG A 125 -9.22 3.83 -24.14
CA ARG A 125 -10.61 3.64 -24.57
C ARG A 125 -10.80 2.27 -25.18
N LEU A 126 -11.83 1.54 -24.76
CA LEU A 126 -12.09 0.21 -25.31
C LEU A 126 -12.50 0.29 -26.79
N ASP A 127 -13.32 1.29 -27.14
CA ASP A 127 -13.72 1.60 -28.50
C ASP A 127 -13.25 3.01 -28.89
N ALA A 128 -12.05 3.10 -29.45
CA ALA A 128 -11.47 4.38 -29.88
C ALA A 128 -12.19 5.02 -31.09
N GLY A 129 -13.13 4.30 -31.72
CA GLY A 129 -13.94 4.82 -32.82
C GLY A 129 -15.25 5.49 -32.38
N ASP A 130 -15.59 5.38 -31.10
CA ASP A 130 -16.82 5.94 -30.55
C ASP A 130 -16.59 7.37 -30.03
N GLU A 131 -17.06 8.36 -30.80
CA GLU A 131 -16.94 9.78 -30.47
C GLU A 131 -17.62 10.16 -29.13
N ASP A 132 -18.65 9.40 -28.72
CA ASP A 132 -19.38 9.66 -27.47
C ASP A 132 -18.54 9.28 -26.22
N THR A 133 -17.50 8.47 -26.39
CA THR A 133 -16.61 8.02 -25.30
C THR A 133 -15.31 8.82 -25.21
N LEU A 134 -15.08 9.77 -26.11
CA LEU A 134 -13.85 10.57 -26.14
C LEU A 134 -13.73 11.55 -24.97
N GLY A 135 -14.85 11.86 -24.29
CA GLY A 135 -14.87 12.71 -23.10
C GLY A 135 -14.28 12.05 -21.85
N CYS A 136 -14.13 12.83 -20.78
CA CYS A 136 -13.71 12.31 -19.47
C CYS A 136 -14.75 11.32 -18.91
N ILE A 137 -14.28 10.25 -18.26
CA ILE A 137 -15.10 9.20 -17.63
C ILE A 137 -16.11 9.76 -16.63
N LEU A 138 -15.79 10.88 -15.99
CA LEU A 138 -16.68 11.51 -15.03
C LEU A 138 -17.82 12.31 -15.67
N GLY A 139 -17.76 12.58 -16.97
CA GLY A 139 -18.74 13.41 -17.68
C GLY A 139 -18.89 14.76 -16.98
N ASP A 140 -20.13 15.11 -16.62
CA ASP A 140 -20.46 16.34 -15.89
C ASP A 140 -20.22 16.24 -14.36
N THR A 141 -19.84 15.07 -13.85
CA THR A 141 -19.63 14.86 -12.41
C THR A 141 -18.31 15.47 -11.99
N LEU A 142 -18.35 16.37 -11.01
CA LEU A 142 -17.11 16.91 -10.44
C LEU A 142 -16.39 15.82 -9.62
N PRO A 143 -15.06 15.65 -9.79
CA PRO A 143 -14.27 14.70 -9.00
C PRO A 143 -14.48 14.82 -7.49
N SER A 144 -14.69 16.05 -6.99
CA SER A 144 -14.95 16.37 -5.58
C SER A 144 -16.29 15.87 -5.04
N GLU A 145 -17.25 15.52 -5.91
CA GLU A 145 -18.56 15.01 -5.50
C GLU A 145 -18.56 13.48 -5.30
N LEU A 146 -17.51 12.81 -5.76
CA LEU A 146 -17.38 11.36 -5.64
C LEU A 146 -17.26 10.94 -4.18
N LYS A 147 -17.98 9.88 -3.84
CA LYS A 147 -17.95 9.25 -2.51
C LYS A 147 -17.38 7.85 -2.62
N PHE A 148 -16.73 7.39 -1.56
CA PHE A 148 -16.35 5.98 -1.48
C PHE A 148 -17.57 5.08 -1.41
N ALA A 149 -17.46 3.93 -2.05
CA ALA A 149 -18.37 2.82 -1.82
C ALA A 149 -18.31 2.38 -0.34
N PRO A 150 -19.40 1.82 0.23
CA PRO A 150 -19.50 1.57 1.66
C PRO A 150 -18.37 0.73 2.28
N HIS A 151 -17.78 -0.20 1.53
CA HIS A 151 -16.64 -1.00 2.00
C HIS A 151 -15.34 -0.19 2.12
N LEU A 152 -15.11 0.75 1.20
CA LEU A 152 -13.95 1.65 1.27
C LEU A 152 -14.14 2.72 2.34
N GLU A 153 -15.35 3.24 2.52
CA GLU A 153 -15.64 4.23 3.57
C GLU A 153 -15.36 3.65 4.97
N ARG A 154 -15.76 2.39 5.21
CA ARG A 154 -15.43 1.68 6.46
C ARG A 154 -13.91 1.54 6.67
N ARG A 155 -13.14 1.30 5.61
CA ARG A 155 -11.68 1.18 5.68
C ARG A 155 -11.02 2.55 5.89
N LYS A 156 -11.47 3.58 5.19
CA LYS A 156 -11.02 4.96 5.39
C LYS A 156 -11.22 5.41 6.84
N ALA A 157 -12.37 5.10 7.43
CA ALA A 157 -12.66 5.39 8.83
C ALA A 157 -11.74 4.66 9.84
N ILE A 158 -11.03 3.62 9.40
CA ILE A 158 -9.99 2.96 10.20
C ILE A 158 -8.65 3.66 9.98
N GLU A 159 -8.30 4.02 8.74
CA GLU A 159 -7.10 4.79 8.39
C GLU A 159 -7.08 6.18 9.06
N SER A 160 -8.26 6.79 9.24
CA SER A 160 -8.42 8.09 9.89
C SER A 160 -8.33 8.07 11.41
N ARG A 161 -8.24 6.89 12.02
CA ARG A 161 -8.11 6.79 13.47
C ARG A 161 -6.72 7.30 13.87
N PRO A 162 -6.62 8.16 14.90
CA PRO A 162 -5.31 8.51 15.44
C PRO A 162 -4.65 7.23 15.93
N GLU A 163 -3.41 7.00 15.50
CA GLU A 163 -2.57 5.97 16.10
C GLU A 163 -2.39 6.37 17.57
N PHE A 164 -3.08 5.68 18.47
CA PHE A 164 -2.77 5.79 19.89
C PHE A 164 -1.33 5.29 20.03
N ALA A 165 -0.39 6.22 20.16
CA ALA A 165 0.95 5.90 20.57
C ALA A 165 0.82 5.12 21.88
N TYR A 166 1.08 3.81 21.81
CA TYR A 166 1.37 3.03 23.00
C TYR A 166 2.64 3.63 23.58
N THR A 167 2.50 4.64 24.43
CA THR A 167 3.58 5.04 25.32
C THR A 167 3.69 3.91 26.35
N PRO A 168 4.82 3.18 26.43
CA PRO A 168 4.99 2.13 27.43
C PRO A 168 5.04 2.66 28.87
N ASN A 169 4.93 3.98 29.06
CA ASN A 169 4.99 4.67 30.34
C ASN A 169 3.88 5.71 30.43
N ALA A 170 2.62 5.28 30.48
CA ALA A 170 1.60 6.10 31.14
C ALA A 170 1.66 5.76 32.64
N PRO A 171 1.98 6.72 33.53
CA PRO A 171 1.87 6.48 34.96
C PRO A 171 0.41 6.17 35.27
N THR A 172 0.19 5.05 35.94
CA THR A 172 -1.10 4.68 36.51
C THR A 172 -1.60 5.83 37.39
N MET A 173 -2.54 6.64 36.88
CA MET A 173 -3.29 7.59 37.69
C MET A 173 -4.24 6.77 38.58
N GLY A 174 -3.72 6.42 39.75
CA GLY A 174 -4.46 5.72 40.80
C GLY A 174 -5.55 6.62 41.38
N LEU A 175 -6.80 6.16 41.30
CA LEU A 175 -7.81 6.45 42.30
C LEU A 175 -7.56 5.53 43.50
N GLY A 176 -7.38 6.16 44.66
CA GLY A 176 -6.67 5.58 45.79
C GLY A 176 -7.45 4.67 46.72
N GLY A 177 -6.72 4.26 47.78
CA GLY A 177 -7.27 3.87 49.07
C GLY A 177 -6.82 2.49 49.57
N GLY A 178 -5.83 2.45 50.47
CA GLY A 178 -5.77 1.39 51.49
C GLY A 178 -4.43 0.71 51.77
N ALA A 179 -3.69 1.26 52.73
CA ALA A 179 -2.87 0.59 53.76
C ALA A 179 -1.78 -0.46 53.42
N VAL A 180 -0.52 0.02 53.50
CA VAL A 180 0.64 -0.47 54.29
C VAL A 180 0.70 -1.97 54.70
N SER A 181 1.75 -2.69 54.27
CA SER A 181 2.81 -3.25 55.16
C SER A 181 3.88 -4.06 54.40
N HIS A 182 5.08 -4.06 54.99
CA HIS A 182 6.39 -4.52 54.51
C HIS A 182 6.52 -5.99 54.05
N PRO A 183 7.61 -6.35 53.34
CA PRO A 183 7.81 -7.64 52.70
C PRO A 183 8.32 -8.69 53.70
N SER A 184 7.84 -9.94 53.58
CA SER A 184 8.49 -11.09 54.21
C SER A 184 8.90 -12.11 53.17
N GLU A 185 10.21 -12.32 53.05
CA GLU A 185 10.84 -13.51 52.51
C GLU A 185 10.16 -14.78 53.04
N ARG A 186 9.34 -15.45 52.24
CA ARG A 186 9.04 -16.89 52.41
C ARG A 186 8.20 -17.42 51.26
N MET A 187 8.81 -17.61 50.09
CA MET A 187 8.42 -18.66 49.13
C MET A 187 9.42 -18.76 47.97
N LYS A 188 10.67 -19.07 48.31
CA LYS A 188 11.62 -19.74 47.41
C LYS A 188 12.26 -20.90 48.16
N ILE A 189 11.43 -21.87 48.53
CA ILE A 189 11.87 -23.21 48.91
C ILE A 189 10.95 -24.17 48.18
N ILE A 190 11.48 -24.77 47.11
CA ILE A 190 11.25 -26.10 46.52
C ILE A 190 11.77 -26.00 45.08
N ARG A 191 13.11 -25.96 44.96
CA ARG A 191 13.87 -26.34 43.75
C ARG A 191 15.35 -26.23 44.10
N GLU A 192 15.80 -27.10 44.99
CA GLU A 192 17.18 -27.59 45.09
C GLU A 192 17.31 -28.48 46.33
N ALA A 193 17.02 -29.77 46.16
CA ALA A 193 17.44 -30.81 47.10
C ALA A 193 17.47 -32.15 46.36
N ARG A 194 18.45 -32.33 45.48
CA ARG A 194 19.11 -33.63 45.27
C ARG A 194 20.46 -33.41 44.58
N LYS A 195 21.45 -33.09 45.41
CA LYS A 195 22.87 -33.33 45.11
C LYS A 195 23.09 -34.84 44.92
N ARG A 196 24.00 -35.18 44.00
CA ARG A 196 24.66 -36.49 43.82
C ARG A 196 25.40 -36.91 45.10
N PRO A 197 25.87 -38.17 45.18
CA PRO A 197 27.30 -38.36 44.91
C PRO A 197 27.63 -39.57 44.02
N GLU A 198 28.91 -39.59 43.65
CA GLU A 198 29.68 -40.46 42.76
C GLU A 198 29.85 -41.89 43.29
N ASP A 199 30.16 -42.85 42.40
CA ASP A 199 31.38 -43.67 42.45
C ASP A 199 31.35 -44.86 41.47
N GLY A 200 32.50 -45.12 40.83
CA GLY A 200 33.03 -46.48 40.75
C GLY A 200 33.01 -47.24 39.42
N ASP A 201 34.19 -47.29 38.81
CA ASP A 201 34.84 -48.45 38.17
C ASP A 201 34.41 -49.00 36.78
N LYS A 202 35.29 -48.68 35.80
CA LYS A 202 36.27 -49.55 35.12
C LYS A 202 35.88 -50.88 34.43
N ASP A 203 36.57 -51.00 33.29
CA ASP A 203 37.15 -52.19 32.64
C ASP A 203 36.27 -53.12 31.80
N GLY A 204 36.79 -53.43 30.60
CA GLY A 204 36.28 -54.52 29.77
C GLY A 204 36.47 -54.32 28.27
N THR A 205 37.73 -54.38 27.82
CA THR A 205 38.15 -54.83 26.48
C THR A 205 37.35 -56.04 25.96
N ASP A 206 37.08 -56.13 24.65
CA ASP A 206 37.87 -56.96 23.71
C ASP A 206 37.11 -57.37 22.43
N GLU A 207 37.89 -57.44 21.36
CA GLU A 207 37.81 -58.12 20.06
C GLU A 207 36.56 -58.88 19.57
N GLY A 208 36.31 -58.79 18.26
CA GLY A 208 35.40 -59.72 17.58
C GLY A 208 35.20 -59.49 16.08
N ARG A 209 36.17 -59.93 15.29
CA ARG A 209 36.26 -59.96 13.82
C ARG A 209 35.24 -60.92 13.17
N LYS A 210 34.95 -60.69 11.87
CA LYS A 210 34.45 -61.63 10.83
C LYS A 210 32.97 -62.06 10.92
N ASP A 211 32.22 -62.24 9.83
CA ASP A 211 32.53 -62.46 8.40
C ASP A 211 31.68 -61.58 7.47
#